data_AF-A0AAV8VCL0-F1
#
_entry.id   AF-A0AAV8VCL0-F1
#
_cell.length_a   1.000
_cell.length_b   1.000
_cell.length_c   1.000
_cell.angle_alpha   90.00
_cell.angle_beta   90.00
_cell.angle_gamma   90.00
#
_symmetry.space_group_name_H-M   'P 1'
#
loop_
_entity.id
_entity.type
_entity.pdbx_description
1 polymer ?
#
loop_
_entity_poly.entity_id
_entity_poly.type
_entity_poly.pdbx_seq_one_letter_code
_entity_poly.pdbx_strand_id
1 'polypeptide(L)'
;MLASALANEESTSLNKGSSNQMENIMDIREYDVPYHVRVSIDLKIFCGSWYTVKSRGTNSVPKLILRSDLIERPEPIVLAFDIETTKLPLKFPDAATDQIMMISYMIDGQDCKTPH
;
A
#
# COMPACT_ATOMS: atom_id res chain seq x y z
N MET A 1 72.30 -13.59 -11.65
CA MET A 1 71.32 -14.50 -11.02
C MET A 1 70.30 -13.77 -10.13
N LEU A 2 70.62 -12.63 -9.48
CA LEU A 2 69.64 -11.86 -8.69
C LEU A 2 68.88 -10.76 -9.47
N ALA A 3 69.42 -10.29 -10.61
CA ALA A 3 68.73 -9.30 -11.45
C ALA A 3 67.57 -9.91 -12.27
N SER A 4 67.59 -11.22 -12.51
CA SER A 4 66.57 -11.94 -13.29
C SER A 4 65.30 -12.26 -12.48
N ALA A 5 65.37 -12.21 -11.15
CA ALA A 5 64.24 -12.46 -10.26
C ALA A 5 63.36 -11.21 -10.08
N LEU A 6 63.95 -10.00 -10.10
CA LEU A 6 63.22 -8.74 -9.99
C LEU A 6 62.50 -8.33 -11.27
N ALA A 7 62.96 -8.81 -12.44
CA ALA A 7 62.31 -8.54 -13.72
C ALA A 7 61.03 -9.38 -13.95
N ASN A 8 60.76 -10.36 -13.09
CA ASN A 8 59.57 -11.22 -13.21
C ASN A 8 58.38 -10.75 -12.35
N GLU A 9 58.51 -9.61 -11.65
CA GLU A 9 57.39 -8.96 -10.95
C GLU A 9 56.66 -7.90 -11.79
N GLU A 10 57.12 -7.61 -13.02
CA GLU A 10 56.50 -6.57 -13.89
C GLU A 10 55.63 -7.14 -15.03
N SER A 11 55.11 -8.37 -14.92
CA SER A 11 54.18 -8.90 -15.94
C SER A 11 53.02 -9.74 -15.40
N THR A 12 52.47 -9.36 -14.24
CA THR A 12 51.01 -9.47 -14.10
C THR A 12 50.46 -8.06 -14.19
N SER A 13 50.32 -7.57 -15.43
CA SER A 13 49.53 -6.37 -15.67
C SER A 13 48.21 -6.55 -14.92
N LEU A 14 48.01 -5.73 -13.90
CA LEU A 14 46.74 -5.51 -13.23
C LEU A 14 45.79 -4.84 -14.23
N ASN A 15 45.46 -5.57 -15.29
CA ASN A 15 44.44 -5.26 -16.28
C ASN A 15 43.25 -6.20 -16.07
N LYS A 16 42.96 -6.57 -14.81
CA LYS A 16 41.56 -6.45 -14.40
C LYS A 16 41.35 -4.96 -14.20
N GLY A 17 41.12 -4.24 -15.31
CA GLY A 17 40.41 -2.97 -15.21
C GLY A 17 39.27 -3.23 -14.26
N SER A 18 39.24 -2.49 -13.15
CA SER A 18 38.19 -2.60 -12.15
C SER A 18 36.88 -2.32 -12.88
N SER A 19 36.31 -3.33 -13.52
CA SER A 19 35.08 -3.26 -14.27
C SER A 19 34.09 -2.71 -13.28
N ASN A 20 33.56 -1.53 -13.56
CA ASN A 20 32.63 -0.87 -12.68
C ASN A 20 31.48 -1.84 -12.44
N GLN A 21 31.35 -2.38 -11.23
CA GLN A 21 30.43 -3.48 -10.98
C GLN A 21 28.97 -3.05 -11.19
N MET A 22 28.71 -1.74 -11.19
CA MET A 22 27.43 -1.11 -11.55
C MET A 22 26.98 -1.47 -12.98
N GLU A 23 27.91 -1.73 -13.90
CA GLU A 23 27.60 -2.13 -15.28
C GLU A 23 26.90 -3.50 -15.35
N ASN A 24 26.98 -4.30 -14.30
CA ASN A 24 26.25 -5.57 -14.20
C ASN A 24 24.79 -5.38 -13.72
N ILE A 25 24.41 -4.19 -13.24
CA ILE A 25 23.05 -3.89 -12.81
C ILE A 25 22.24 -3.47 -14.03
N MET A 26 21.29 -4.32 -14.43
CA MET A 26 20.45 -4.05 -15.59
C MET A 26 19.25 -3.15 -15.26
N ASP A 27 18.56 -3.43 -14.16
CA ASP A 27 17.34 -2.72 -13.75
C ASP A 27 16.96 -3.08 -12.30
N ILE A 28 16.06 -2.30 -11.69
CA ILE A 28 15.38 -2.60 -10.44
C ILE A 28 13.94 -3.04 -10.72
N ARG A 29 13.46 -4.08 -10.03
CA ARG A 29 12.13 -4.65 -10.24
C ARG A 29 11.28 -4.49 -9.00
N GLU A 30 9.97 -4.31 -9.20
CA GLU A 30 8.96 -4.24 -8.13
C GLU A 30 9.25 -3.16 -7.07
N TYR A 31 10.01 -2.13 -7.46
CA TYR A 31 10.39 -1.02 -6.60
C TYR A 31 9.22 -0.08 -6.26
N ASP A 32 8.13 -0.18 -7.03
CA ASP A 32 6.92 0.61 -6.94
C ASP A 32 5.78 -0.10 -6.20
N VAL A 33 6.00 -1.31 -5.68
CA VAL A 33 4.99 -2.04 -4.91
C VAL A 33 4.78 -1.37 -3.55
N PRO A 34 3.57 -0.86 -3.24
CA PRO A 34 3.31 -0.24 -1.94
C PRO A 34 3.53 -1.24 -0.80
N TYR A 35 4.12 -0.78 0.30
CA TYR A 35 4.48 -1.65 1.42
C TYR A 35 3.30 -2.47 1.96
N HIS A 36 2.12 -1.86 2.11
CA HIS A 36 0.92 -2.56 2.58
C HIS A 36 0.45 -3.65 1.60
N VAL A 37 0.64 -3.46 0.29
CA VAL A 37 0.36 -4.47 -0.74
C VAL A 37 1.36 -5.62 -0.64
N ARG A 38 2.66 -5.31 -0.55
CA ARG A 38 3.73 -6.31 -0.35
C ARG A 38 3.45 -7.19 0.87
N VAL A 39 3.15 -6.59 2.02
CA VAL A 39 2.80 -7.33 3.25
C VAL A 39 1.57 -8.22 3.04
N SER A 40 0.54 -7.71 2.36
CA SER A 40 -0.70 -8.46 2.09
C SER A 40 -0.43 -9.68 1.21
N ILE A 41 0.40 -9.54 0.18
CA ILE A 41 0.80 -10.61 -0.73
C ILE A 41 1.65 -11.65 0.00
N ASP A 42 2.74 -11.23 0.62
CA ASP A 42 3.73 -12.13 1.24
C ASP A 42 3.12 -12.92 2.40
N LEU A 43 2.30 -12.26 3.22
CA LEU A 43 1.65 -12.88 4.39
C LEU A 43 0.28 -13.49 4.08
N LYS A 44 -0.23 -13.35 2.85
CA LYS A 44 -1.55 -13.83 2.41
C LYS A 44 -2.69 -13.31 3.29
N ILE A 45 -2.66 -12.01 3.58
CA ILE A 45 -3.67 -11.31 4.36
C ILE A 45 -4.56 -10.51 3.41
N PHE A 46 -5.86 -10.78 3.40
CA PHE A 46 -6.81 -10.19 2.46
C PHE A 46 -8.06 -9.69 3.19
N CYS A 47 -8.62 -8.58 2.70
CA CYS A 47 -9.89 -8.05 3.19
C CYS A 47 -11.03 -9.06 2.98
N GLY A 48 -12.04 -9.02 3.86
CA GLY A 48 -13.23 -9.87 3.76
C GLY A 48 -13.05 -11.32 4.23
N SER A 49 -11.88 -11.67 4.77
CA SER A 49 -11.62 -12.96 5.42
C SER A 49 -11.58 -12.82 6.94
N TRP A 50 -11.94 -13.89 7.64
CA TRP A 50 -11.83 -13.96 9.09
C TRP A 50 -10.44 -14.40 9.53
N TYR A 51 -9.88 -13.75 10.56
CA TYR A 51 -8.58 -14.11 11.14
C TYR A 51 -8.66 -14.19 12.65
N THR A 52 -8.02 -15.20 13.24
CA THR A 52 -7.67 -15.21 14.65
C THR A 52 -6.36 -14.44 14.83
N VAL A 53 -6.40 -13.37 15.62
CA VAL A 53 -5.24 -12.53 15.90
C VAL A 53 -4.63 -12.92 17.25
N LYS A 54 -3.33 -13.22 17.28
CA LYS A 54 -2.56 -13.45 18.51
C LYS A 54 -1.42 -12.45 18.62
N SER A 55 -1.38 -11.70 19.71
CA SER A 55 -0.27 -10.78 20.03
C SER A 55 0.49 -11.26 21.26
N ARG A 56 1.82 -11.10 21.25
CA ARG A 56 2.70 -11.43 22.39
C ARG A 56 3.20 -10.18 23.14
N GLY A 57 2.61 -9.01 22.85
CA GLY A 57 2.98 -7.72 23.44
C GLY A 57 3.15 -6.62 22.38
N THR A 58 3.37 -5.39 22.84
CA THR A 58 3.38 -4.17 22.01
C THR A 58 4.47 -4.13 20.94
N ASN A 59 5.59 -4.82 21.16
CA ASN A 59 6.77 -4.80 20.27
C ASN A 59 6.86 -6.03 19.35
N SER A 60 5.85 -6.91 19.36
CA SER A 60 5.86 -8.14 18.56
C SER A 60 4.89 -8.03 17.39
N VAL A 61 5.30 -8.50 16.22
CA VAL A 61 4.40 -8.61 15.06
C VAL A 61 3.27 -9.57 15.41
N PRO A 62 1.99 -9.16 15.28
CA PRO A 62 0.87 -10.03 15.59
C PRO A 62 0.82 -11.20 14.60
N LYS A 63 0.46 -12.38 15.09
CA LYS A 63 0.23 -13.55 14.26
C LYS A 63 -1.24 -13.61 13.86
N LEU A 64 -1.51 -13.49 12.56
CA LEU A 64 -2.84 -13.67 11.98
C LEU A 64 -2.96 -15.11 11.47
N ILE A 65 -4.04 -15.80 11.84
CA ILE A 65 -4.34 -17.16 11.40
C ILE A 65 -5.69 -17.12 10.69
N LEU A 66 -5.70 -17.43 9.40
CA LEU A 66 -6.92 -17.46 8.58
C LEU A 66 -7.93 -18.46 9.17
N ARG A 67 -9.19 -18.05 9.27
CA ARG A 67 -10.33 -18.85 9.72
C ARG A 67 -11.20 -19.22 8.52
N SER A 68 -10.75 -20.25 7.79
CA SER A 68 -11.44 -20.81 6.63
C SER A 68 -12.77 -21.49 6.97
N ASP A 69 -13.01 -21.76 8.24
CA ASP A 69 -14.25 -22.30 8.77
C ASP A 69 -15.38 -21.27 8.83
N LEU A 70 -15.05 -19.97 8.83
CA LEU A 70 -16.03 -18.88 8.83
C LEU A 70 -16.22 -18.39 7.39
N ILE A 71 -17.28 -18.89 6.74
CA ILE A 71 -17.60 -18.59 5.33
C ILE A 71 -18.46 -17.32 5.21
N GLU A 72 -19.39 -17.12 6.15
CA GLU A 72 -20.25 -15.94 6.15
C GLU A 72 -19.44 -14.68 6.36
N ARG A 73 -19.71 -13.65 5.55
CA ARG A 73 -19.04 -12.36 5.66
C ARG A 73 -19.61 -11.58 6.85
N PRO A 74 -18.81 -10.72 7.51
CA PRO A 74 -19.38 -9.79 8.47
C PRO A 74 -20.37 -8.85 7.76
N GLU A 75 -21.45 -8.49 8.46
CA GLU A 75 -22.40 -7.46 8.03
C GLU A 75 -21.95 -6.11 8.63
N PRO A 76 -21.22 -5.26 7.88
CA PRO A 76 -20.86 -3.94 8.37
C PRO A 76 -22.09 -3.03 8.41
N ILE A 77 -22.09 -2.05 9.32
CA ILE A 77 -23.05 -0.96 9.26
C ILE A 77 -22.73 -0.10 8.02
N VAL A 78 -23.69 0.04 7.11
CA VAL A 78 -23.53 0.80 5.88
C VAL A 78 -24.26 2.13 5.99
N LEU A 79 -23.51 3.23 5.87
CA LEU A 79 -24.04 4.57 5.72
C LEU A 79 -23.87 5.04 4.27
N ALA A 80 -24.97 5.34 3.60
CA ALA A 80 -25.00 6.03 2.31
C ALA A 80 -25.64 7.40 2.50
N PHE A 81 -25.13 8.44 1.85
CA PHE A 81 -25.69 9.78 1.96
C PHE A 81 -25.67 10.50 0.61
N ASP A 82 -26.61 11.42 0.45
CA ASP A 82 -26.72 12.34 -0.68
C ASP A 82 -27.03 13.75 -0.17
N ILE A 83 -26.43 14.75 -0.80
CA ILE A 83 -26.58 16.15 -0.40
C ILE A 83 -27.16 16.96 -1.55
N GLU A 84 -28.02 17.91 -1.20
CA GLU A 84 -28.55 18.89 -2.14
C GLU A 84 -28.06 20.27 -1.73
N THR A 85 -27.56 21.05 -2.68
CA THR A 85 -27.06 22.40 -2.43
C THR A 85 -27.76 23.42 -3.32
N THR A 86 -27.76 24.68 -2.90
CA THR A 86 -28.05 25.78 -3.83
C THR A 86 -27.00 25.81 -4.94
N LYS A 87 -27.32 26.46 -6.05
CA LYS A 87 -26.35 26.81 -7.09
C LYS A 87 -26.85 27.98 -7.91
N LEU A 88 -25.92 28.76 -8.45
CA LEU A 88 -26.25 29.80 -9.43
C LEU A 88 -26.78 29.19 -10.75
N PRO A 89 -27.69 29.89 -11.46
CA PRO A 89 -28.14 29.47 -12.78
C PRO A 89 -26.95 29.27 -13.74
N LEU A 90 -26.99 28.17 -14.51
CA LEU A 90 -25.96 27.80 -15.50
C LEU A 90 -24.53 27.66 -14.93
N LYS A 91 -24.38 27.54 -13.61
CA LYS A 91 -23.10 27.23 -12.96
C LYS A 91 -23.18 25.91 -12.18
N PHE A 92 -21.99 25.36 -11.91
CA PHE A 92 -21.80 24.32 -10.90
C PHE A 92 -21.92 24.93 -9.49
N PRO A 93 -22.28 24.12 -8.47
CA PRO A 93 -22.25 24.55 -7.07
C PRO A 93 -20.85 25.03 -6.64
N ASP A 94 -20.80 26.09 -5.84
CA ASP A 94 -19.59 26.62 -5.23
C ASP A 94 -19.68 26.55 -3.70
N ALA A 95 -18.83 25.74 -3.07
CA ALA A 95 -18.83 25.50 -1.63
C ALA A 95 -18.55 26.76 -0.78
N ALA A 96 -18.01 27.84 -1.36
CA ALA A 96 -17.77 29.09 -0.64
C ALA A 96 -19.03 29.98 -0.57
N THR A 97 -19.97 29.83 -1.51
CA THR A 97 -21.13 30.73 -1.65
C THR A 97 -22.48 30.03 -1.53
N ASP A 98 -22.57 28.77 -1.96
CA ASP A 98 -23.79 27.99 -1.93
C ASP A 98 -23.99 27.28 -0.59
N GLN A 99 -25.25 27.10 -0.19
CA GLN A 99 -25.63 26.45 1.06
C GLN A 99 -26.14 25.02 0.81
N ILE A 100 -25.87 24.12 1.75
CA ILE A 100 -26.51 22.80 1.78
C ILE A 100 -27.98 23.00 2.16
N MET A 101 -28.88 22.52 1.32
CA MET A 101 -30.33 22.58 1.54
C MET A 101 -30.86 21.32 2.22
N MET A 102 -30.29 20.16 1.87
CA MET A 102 -30.69 18.88 2.43
C MET A 102 -29.49 17.94 2.55
N ILE A 103 -29.49 17.14 3.61
CA ILE A 103 -28.68 15.94 3.72
C ILE A 103 -29.65 14.77 3.92
N SER A 104 -29.63 13.83 2.99
CA SER A 104 -30.35 12.57 3.11
C SER A 104 -29.34 11.46 3.34
N TYR A 105 -29.66 10.52 4.23
CA TYR A 105 -28.79 9.38 4.46
C TYR A 105 -29.59 8.13 4.83
N MET A 106 -28.99 6.98 4.59
CA MET A 106 -29.50 5.66 4.92
C MET A 106 -28.49 4.96 5.79
N ILE A 107 -28.95 4.40 6.92
CA ILE A 107 -28.14 3.53 7.77
C ILE A 107 -28.79 2.14 7.72
N ASP A 108 -28.06 1.14 7.22
CA ASP A 108 -28.54 -0.24 7.10
C ASP A 108 -29.92 -0.35 6.41
N GLY A 109 -30.10 0.44 5.35
CA GLY A 109 -31.35 0.49 4.59
C GLY A 109 -32.49 1.29 5.24
N GLN A 110 -32.27 1.88 6.42
CA GLN A 110 -33.24 2.74 7.09
C GLN A 110 -33.02 4.20 6.68
N ASP A 111 -34.03 4.78 6.02
CA ASP A 111 -34.00 6.16 5.56
C ASP A 111 -34.13 7.14 6.72
N CYS A 112 -33.20 8.09 6.80
CA CYS A 112 -33.29 9.26 7.67
C CYS A 112 -33.15 10.52 6.82
N LYS A 113 -34.19 11.36 6.80
CA LYS A 113 -34.15 12.68 6.16
C LYS A 113 -34.16 13.76 7.22
N THR A 114 -33.11 14.59 7.22
CA THR A 114 -33.02 15.75 8.10
C THR A 114 -32.93 17.01 7.23
N PRO A 115 -33.95 17.89 7.25
CA PRO A 115 -33.81 19.23 6.69
C PRO A 115 -32.82 20.02 7.56
N HIS A 116 -31.95 20.81 6.93
CA HIS A 116 -30.99 21.66 7.63
C HIS A 116 -31.46 23.11 7.73
#